data_AF-A0A7L4ZQD0-F1
#
_entry.id   AF-A0A7L4ZQD0-F1
#
_cell.length_a   1.000
_cell.length_b   1.000
_cell.length_c   1.000
_cell.angle_alpha   90.00
_cell.angle_beta   90.00
_cell.angle_gamma   90.00
#
_symmetry.space_group_name_H-M   'P 1'
#
loop_
_entity.id
_entity.type
_entity.pdbx_description
1 polymer ?
#
loop_
_entity_poly.entity_id
_entity_poly.type
_entity_poly.pdbx_seq_one_letter_code
_entity_poly.pdbx_strand_id
1 'polypeptide(L)'
;MKKIIYILFFLSLNVHCQEAKKQKILDPVLVEEIHLICERDQLLRGYILTDKEYLLTKEEKKVLWKLQNDIDDYNTRRFIQIVKEHGYVDSSNSNIESFATYAIFMHSSEKYWEEIRLLIDEEKKKGNLDKSSHGIITWHITGRPEPTINYIPNKENDSLNKQ
;
A
#
# COMPACT_ATOMS: atom_id res chain seq x y z
N MET A 1 -18.92 -60.41 -8.33
CA MET A 1 -19.15 -59.00 -8.73
C MET A 1 -19.28 -58.14 -7.48
N LYS A 2 -18.74 -56.92 -7.53
CA LYS A 2 -18.89 -55.82 -6.55
C LYS A 2 -18.15 -55.96 -5.22
N LYS A 3 -16.82 -55.79 -5.22
CA LYS A 3 -16.11 -55.15 -4.10
C LYS A 3 -14.98 -54.30 -4.70
N ILE A 4 -14.70 -53.16 -4.06
CA ILE A 4 -13.57 -52.25 -4.31
C ILE A 4 -13.81 -51.19 -5.39
N ILE A 5 -14.72 -50.24 -5.13
CA ILE A 5 -14.63 -48.87 -5.67
C ILE A 5 -15.16 -47.93 -4.59
N TYR A 6 -14.41 -47.63 -3.52
CA TYR A 6 -14.70 -46.48 -2.62
C TYR A 6 -13.50 -46.07 -1.75
N ILE A 7 -12.26 -46.08 -2.25
CA ILE A 7 -11.10 -45.55 -1.50
C ILE A 7 -10.18 -44.74 -2.43
N LEU A 8 -10.71 -43.76 -3.15
CA LEU A 8 -9.92 -42.78 -3.92
C LEU A 8 -10.59 -41.39 -3.94
N PHE A 9 -11.21 -40.98 -2.84
CA PHE A 9 -11.83 -39.64 -2.75
C PHE A 9 -11.56 -38.91 -1.42
N PHE A 10 -10.43 -39.21 -0.78
CA PHE A 10 -10.06 -38.59 0.51
C PHE A 10 -8.64 -37.98 0.53
N LEU A 11 -8.01 -37.77 -0.64
CA LEU A 11 -6.62 -37.32 -0.73
C LEU A 11 -6.42 -35.95 -1.39
N SER A 12 -7.47 -35.12 -1.51
CA SER A 12 -7.36 -33.77 -2.08
C SER A 12 -7.90 -32.65 -1.19
N LEU A 13 -7.96 -32.86 0.12
CA LEU A 13 -8.05 -31.75 1.08
C LEU A 13 -6.64 -31.43 1.59
N ASN A 14 -5.76 -31.00 0.68
CA ASN A 14 -4.69 -30.10 1.09
C ASN A 14 -5.36 -28.78 1.47
N VAL A 15 -5.92 -28.74 2.67
CA VAL A 15 -6.26 -27.50 3.34
C VAL A 15 -4.94 -26.75 3.42
N HIS A 16 -4.73 -25.84 2.47
CA HIS A 16 -3.71 -24.82 2.57
C HIS A 16 -4.19 -23.88 3.68
N CYS A 17 -4.06 -24.35 4.92
CA CYS A 17 -4.19 -23.54 6.10
C CYS A 17 -2.98 -22.62 6.03
N GLN A 18 -3.15 -21.46 5.40
CA GLN A 18 -2.18 -20.38 5.57
C GLN A 18 -2.17 -20.09 7.07
N GLU A 19 -1.08 -20.44 7.74
CA GLU A 19 -0.85 -19.99 9.10
C GLU A 19 -1.07 -18.48 9.12
N ALA A 20 -1.98 -18.03 9.97
CA ALA A 20 -2.22 -16.61 10.15
C ALA A 20 -0.87 -15.97 10.52
N LYS A 21 -0.39 -15.05 9.68
CA LYS A 21 0.90 -14.42 9.90
C LYS A 21 0.87 -13.73 11.25
N LYS A 22 1.78 -14.09 12.14
CA LYS A 22 1.82 -13.52 13.49
C LYS A 22 2.02 -12.00 13.39
N GLN A 23 1.06 -11.25 13.92
CA GLN A 23 1.09 -9.80 13.97
C GLN A 23 2.32 -9.34 14.78
N LYS A 24 3.08 -8.38 14.24
CA LYS A 24 4.20 -7.74 14.95
C LYS A 24 3.63 -6.90 16.09
N ILE A 25 4.14 -7.09 17.30
CA ILE A 25 3.84 -6.21 18.43
C ILE A 25 4.97 -5.20 18.51
N LEU A 26 4.67 -3.97 18.08
CA LEU A 26 5.58 -2.84 18.16
C LEU A 26 5.49 -2.19 19.55
N ASP A 27 6.59 -1.57 19.95
CA ASP A 27 6.64 -0.75 21.15
C ASP A 27 5.57 0.38 21.07
N PRO A 28 4.83 0.68 22.15
CA PRO A 28 3.79 1.71 22.14
C PRO A 28 4.28 3.09 21.68
N VAL A 29 5.53 3.47 22.00
CA VAL A 29 6.13 4.74 21.57
C VAL A 29 6.32 4.75 20.06
N LEU A 30 6.73 3.63 19.47
CA LEU A 30 6.85 3.51 18.02
C LEU A 30 5.48 3.54 17.32
N VAL A 31 4.45 2.93 17.92
CA VAL A 31 3.08 3.00 17.38
C VAL A 31 2.59 4.45 17.38
N GLU A 32 2.77 5.17 18.48
CA GLU A 32 2.41 6.59 18.59
C GLU A 32 3.20 7.45 17.58
N GLU A 33 4.49 7.16 17.38
CA GLU A 33 5.28 7.85 16.37
C GLU A 33 4.74 7.64 14.95
N ILE A 34 4.39 6.40 14.59
CA ILE A 34 3.83 6.10 13.27
C ILE A 34 2.46 6.76 13.10
N HIS A 35 1.63 6.77 14.16
CA HIS A 35 0.36 7.49 14.17
C HIS A 35 0.58 8.97 13.87
N LEU A 36 1.52 9.62 14.56
CA LEU A 36 1.85 11.03 14.32
C LEU A 36 2.41 11.29 12.91
N ILE A 37 3.14 10.34 12.32
CA ILE A 37 3.56 10.43 10.92
C ILE A 37 2.33 10.42 9.99
N CYS A 38 1.40 9.48 10.19
CA CYS A 38 0.17 9.35 9.39
C CYS A 38 -0.74 10.58 9.51
N GLU A 39 -0.90 11.15 10.71
CA GLU A 39 -1.69 12.38 10.88
C GLU A 39 -1.06 13.56 10.15
N ARG A 40 0.27 13.70 10.23
CA ARG A 40 1.01 14.77 9.57
C ARG A 40 0.99 14.67 8.04
N ASP A 41 0.97 13.46 7.50
CA ASP A 41 0.83 13.19 6.05
C ASP A 41 -0.44 13.84 5.46
N GLN A 42 -1.52 13.94 6.25
CA GLN A 42 -2.80 14.52 5.82
C GLN A 42 -3.07 15.94 6.36
N LEU A 43 -2.20 16.46 7.22
CA LEU A 43 -2.47 17.64 8.07
C LEU A 43 -2.96 18.87 7.32
N LEU A 44 -2.28 19.27 6.25
CA LEU A 44 -2.63 20.49 5.51
C LEU A 44 -3.39 20.18 4.22
N ARG A 45 -3.37 18.92 3.75
CA ARG A 45 -3.97 18.51 2.48
C ARG A 45 -5.46 18.82 2.41
N GLY A 46 -6.20 18.65 3.52
CA GLY A 46 -7.63 18.99 3.58
C GLY A 46 -7.92 20.48 3.33
N TYR A 47 -7.06 21.37 3.83
CA TYR A 47 -7.17 22.82 3.59
C TYR A 47 -6.71 23.19 2.18
N ILE A 48 -5.65 22.56 1.69
CA ILE A 48 -5.06 22.87 0.38
C ILE A 48 -5.97 22.43 -0.77
N LEU A 49 -6.54 21.22 -0.66
CA LEU A 49 -7.35 20.58 -1.70
C LEU A 49 -8.82 21.02 -1.67
N THR A 50 -9.21 21.90 -0.74
CA THR A 50 -10.57 22.44 -0.75
C THR A 50 -10.77 23.37 -1.96
N ASP A 51 -11.83 23.11 -2.73
CA ASP A 51 -12.27 23.95 -3.86
C ASP A 51 -12.96 25.25 -3.41
N LYS A 52 -13.04 25.48 -2.11
CA LYS A 52 -13.61 26.70 -1.53
C LYS A 52 -12.61 27.84 -1.67
N GLU A 53 -12.64 28.47 -2.85
CA GLU A 53 -11.76 29.58 -3.26
C GLU A 53 -11.79 30.78 -2.28
N TYR A 54 -12.86 30.93 -1.49
CA TYR A 54 -12.99 31.97 -0.47
C TYR A 54 -12.18 31.71 0.81
N LEU A 55 -11.64 30.50 1.02
CA LEU A 55 -10.91 30.16 2.25
C LEU A 55 -9.42 30.48 2.16
N LEU A 56 -8.81 30.37 0.98
CA LEU A 56 -7.37 30.54 0.77
C LEU A 56 -7.09 31.11 -0.61
N THR A 57 -6.28 32.15 -0.65
CA THR A 57 -5.66 32.68 -1.86
C THR A 57 -4.68 31.67 -2.48
N LYS A 58 -4.32 31.88 -3.74
CA LYS A 58 -3.33 31.05 -4.44
C LYS A 58 -1.96 31.07 -3.74
N GLU A 59 -1.55 32.24 -3.25
CA GLU A 59 -0.31 32.46 -2.53
C GLU A 59 -0.30 31.70 -1.21
N GLU A 60 -1.40 31.74 -0.43
CA GLU A 60 -1.53 30.98 0.81
C GLU A 60 -1.50 29.47 0.53
N LYS A 61 -2.21 28.99 -0.50
CA LYS A 61 -2.14 27.58 -0.93
C LYS A 61 -0.71 27.15 -1.27
N LYS A 62 0.07 28.02 -1.93
CA LYS A 62 1.49 27.76 -2.26
C LYS A 62 2.36 27.64 -1.00
N VAL A 63 2.14 28.51 -0.01
CA VAL A 63 2.84 28.46 1.28
C VAL A 63 2.50 27.17 2.03
N LEU A 64 1.23 26.81 2.10
CA LEU A 64 0.79 25.56 2.75
C LEU A 64 1.31 24.32 2.04
N TRP A 65 1.35 24.31 0.70
CA TRP A 65 1.98 23.22 -0.06
C TRP A 65 3.46 23.08 0.28
N LYS A 66 4.19 24.19 0.38
CA LYS A 66 5.60 24.15 0.79
C LYS A 66 5.75 23.52 2.18
N LEU A 67 4.91 23.94 3.13
CA LEU A 67 4.93 23.39 4.48
C LEU A 67 4.55 21.90 4.51
N GLN A 68 3.55 21.47 3.73
CA GLN A 68 3.20 20.06 3.60
C GLN A 68 4.36 19.26 3.00
N ASN A 69 5.04 19.79 1.98
CA ASN A 69 6.20 19.10 1.39
C ASN A 69 7.36 18.96 2.39
N ASP A 70 7.60 19.97 3.24
CA ASP A 70 8.62 19.88 4.31
C ASP A 70 8.24 18.80 5.35
N ILE A 71 6.95 18.66 5.66
CA ILE A 71 6.42 17.59 6.52
C ILE A 71 6.58 16.22 5.85
N ASP A 72 6.21 16.09 4.58
CA ASP A 72 6.28 14.84 3.81
C ASP A 72 7.73 14.37 3.69
N ASP A 73 8.68 15.29 3.51
CA ASP A 73 10.12 15.01 3.50
C ASP A 73 10.61 14.46 4.85
N TYR A 74 10.18 15.07 5.96
CA TYR A 74 10.51 14.58 7.30
C TYR A 74 9.93 13.18 7.54
N ASN A 75 8.63 13.02 7.24
CA ASN A 75 7.88 11.79 7.42
C ASN A 75 8.47 10.66 6.59
N THR A 76 8.78 10.90 5.32
CA THR A 76 9.39 9.92 4.42
C THR A 76 10.72 9.42 4.99
N ARG A 77 11.63 10.34 5.35
CA ARG A 77 12.93 9.97 5.91
C ARG A 77 12.78 9.15 7.18
N ARG A 78 11.88 9.55 8.08
CA ARG A 78 11.68 8.81 9.33
C ARG A 78 11.04 7.44 9.08
N PHE A 79 10.07 7.35 8.19
CA PHE A 79 9.42 6.09 7.88
C PHE A 79 10.37 5.10 7.17
N ILE A 80 11.27 5.58 6.30
CA ILE A 80 12.36 4.76 5.75
C ILE A 80 13.22 4.14 6.87
N GLN A 81 13.56 4.92 7.90
CA GLN A 81 14.33 4.39 9.05
C GLN A 81 13.54 3.32 9.81
N ILE A 82 12.27 3.58 10.11
CA ILE A 82 11.38 2.63 10.78
C ILE A 82 11.30 1.32 9.98
N VAL A 83 11.13 1.40 8.66
CA VAL A 83 11.07 0.21 7.79
C VAL A 83 12.40 -0.54 7.75
N LYS A 84 13.55 0.16 7.80
CA LYS A 84 14.86 -0.49 7.91
C LYS A 84 15.07 -1.20 9.24
N GLU A 85 14.59 -0.62 10.34
CA GLU A 85 14.78 -1.12 11.70
C GLU A 85 13.79 -2.25 12.05
N HIS A 86 12.55 -2.16 11.56
CA HIS A 86 11.44 -3.03 11.98
C HIS A 86 10.75 -3.79 10.83
N GLY A 87 11.18 -3.56 9.59
CA GLY A 87 10.45 -3.96 8.39
C GLY A 87 9.24 -3.08 8.13
N TYR A 88 8.58 -3.27 6.98
CA TYR A 88 7.35 -2.56 6.65
C TYR A 88 6.27 -2.92 7.67
N VAL A 89 5.54 -1.90 8.11
CA VAL A 89 4.51 -2.01 9.15
C VAL A 89 3.24 -1.30 8.72
N ASP A 90 2.11 -1.97 8.90
CA ASP A 90 0.76 -1.46 8.68
C ASP A 90 -0.23 -2.22 9.58
N SER A 91 -1.52 -1.86 9.49
CA SER A 91 -2.57 -2.51 10.27
C SER A 91 -2.81 -3.98 9.90
N SER A 92 -2.29 -4.46 8.75
CA SER A 92 -2.42 -5.86 8.34
C SER A 92 -1.40 -6.76 9.01
N ASN A 93 -0.25 -6.21 9.44
CA ASN A 93 0.89 -6.98 9.91
C ASN A 93 1.40 -6.57 11.30
N SER A 94 0.84 -5.53 11.91
CA SER A 94 1.27 -4.98 13.20
C SER A 94 0.10 -4.45 14.03
N ASN A 95 0.35 -4.10 15.29
CA ASN A 95 -0.63 -3.49 16.22
C ASN A 95 -0.93 -2.00 15.93
N ILE A 96 -0.61 -1.50 14.74
CA ILE A 96 -0.96 -0.14 14.30
C ILE A 96 -2.44 -0.11 13.93
N GLU A 97 -3.16 0.92 14.39
CA GLU A 97 -4.56 1.12 14.01
C GLU A 97 -4.71 1.43 12.51
N SER A 98 -5.93 1.37 11.97
CA SER A 98 -6.20 1.40 10.53
C SER A 98 -5.75 2.69 9.83
N PHE A 99 -4.46 2.76 9.47
CA PHE A 99 -3.85 3.85 8.70
C PHE A 99 -3.22 3.35 7.41
N ALA A 100 -3.37 4.15 6.36
CA ALA A 100 -2.77 3.91 5.05
C ALA A 100 -1.27 4.29 5.04
N THR A 101 -0.42 3.52 5.72
CA THR A 101 1.04 3.81 5.79
C THR A 101 1.72 3.86 4.42
N TYR A 102 1.14 3.22 3.40
CA TYR A 102 1.62 3.31 2.02
C TYR A 102 1.56 4.74 1.46
N ALA A 103 0.65 5.58 1.97
CA ALA A 103 0.47 6.97 1.53
C ALA A 103 1.72 7.82 1.80
N ILE A 104 2.45 7.52 2.89
CA ILE A 104 3.70 8.19 3.25
C ILE A 104 4.72 8.08 2.09
N PHE A 105 4.83 6.90 1.48
CA PHE A 105 5.72 6.71 0.33
C PHE A 105 5.15 7.26 -0.97
N MET A 106 3.83 7.28 -1.15
CA MET A 106 3.22 7.95 -2.31
C MET A 106 3.46 9.47 -2.30
N HIS A 107 3.49 10.11 -1.14
CA HIS A 107 3.73 11.55 -1.04
C HIS A 107 5.22 11.94 -0.96
N SER A 108 6.12 10.96 -1.06
CA SER A 108 7.56 11.20 -0.98
C SER A 108 8.09 12.01 -2.16
N SER A 109 9.07 12.86 -1.86
CA SER A 109 9.87 13.55 -2.87
C SER A 109 10.68 12.56 -3.73
N GLU A 110 10.88 12.89 -5.01
CA GLU A 110 11.63 12.09 -6.00
C GLU A 110 13.01 11.65 -5.52
N LYS A 111 13.66 12.46 -4.67
CA LYS A 111 14.98 12.15 -4.10
C LYS A 111 15.02 10.85 -3.28
N TYR A 112 13.87 10.36 -2.83
CA TYR A 112 13.76 9.11 -2.08
C TYR A 112 13.29 7.91 -2.92
N TRP A 113 12.84 8.13 -4.16
CA TRP A 113 12.15 7.08 -4.92
C TRP A 113 12.99 5.83 -5.15
N GLU A 114 14.27 5.98 -5.46
CA GLU A 114 15.16 4.83 -5.65
C GLU A 114 15.36 4.03 -4.35
N GLU A 115 15.53 4.72 -3.22
CA GLU A 115 15.66 4.07 -1.92
C GLU A 115 14.35 3.36 -1.51
N ILE A 116 13.21 4.02 -1.69
CA ILE A 116 11.89 3.46 -1.43
C ILE A 116 11.68 2.22 -2.30
N ARG A 117 11.99 2.28 -3.60
CA ARG A 117 11.82 1.17 -4.55
C ARG A 117 12.55 -0.08 -4.07
N LEU A 118 13.84 0.06 -3.73
CA LEU A 118 14.64 -1.05 -3.21
C LEU A 118 14.05 -1.60 -1.90
N LEU A 119 13.65 -0.69 -1.00
CA LEU A 119 13.11 -1.04 0.31
C LEU A 119 11.77 -1.81 0.20
N ILE A 120 10.82 -1.33 -0.61
CA ILE A 120 9.51 -1.98 -0.76
C ILE A 120 9.60 -3.31 -1.50
N ASP A 121 10.55 -3.47 -2.43
CA ASP A 121 10.80 -4.73 -3.13
C ASP A 121 11.33 -5.80 -2.17
N GLU A 122 12.22 -5.41 -1.26
CA GLU A 122 12.69 -6.30 -0.19
C GLU A 122 11.58 -6.67 0.79
N GLU A 123 10.78 -5.69 1.23
CA GLU A 123 9.70 -5.94 2.19
C GLU A 123 8.57 -6.77 1.60
N LYS A 124 8.30 -6.64 0.30
CA LYS A 124 7.41 -7.56 -0.43
C LYS A 124 7.96 -8.98 -0.46
N LYS A 125 9.27 -9.17 -0.72
CA LYS A 125 9.90 -10.51 -0.70
C LYS A 125 9.84 -11.15 0.69
N LYS A 126 9.97 -10.36 1.75
CA LYS A 126 9.78 -10.78 3.16
C LYS A 126 8.29 -10.99 3.52
N GLY A 127 7.38 -10.65 2.61
CA GLY A 127 5.93 -10.71 2.80
C GLY A 127 5.40 -9.71 3.83
N ASN A 128 6.18 -8.69 4.21
CA ASN A 128 5.75 -7.63 5.12
C ASN A 128 4.91 -6.57 4.41
N LEU A 129 5.04 -6.47 3.09
CA LEU A 129 4.24 -5.58 2.25
C LEU A 129 3.38 -6.40 1.30
N ASP A 130 2.06 -6.18 1.33
CA ASP A 130 1.14 -6.89 0.44
C ASP A 130 1.28 -6.41 -1.02
N LYS A 131 0.74 -7.21 -1.95
CA LYS A 131 0.87 -6.93 -3.39
C LYS A 131 0.18 -5.63 -3.81
N SER A 132 -0.92 -5.26 -3.18
CA SER A 132 -1.68 -4.04 -3.49
C SER A 132 -0.90 -2.81 -3.05
N SER A 133 -0.45 -2.78 -1.79
CA SER A 133 0.35 -1.66 -1.27
C SER A 133 1.67 -1.51 -2.02
N HIS A 134 2.36 -2.62 -2.32
CA HIS A 134 3.54 -2.57 -3.19
C HIS A 134 3.24 -1.98 -4.57
N GLY A 135 2.13 -2.40 -5.19
CA GLY A 135 1.72 -1.94 -6.51
C GLY A 135 1.43 -0.45 -6.54
N ILE A 136 0.66 0.07 -5.58
CA ILE A 136 0.28 1.49 -5.56
C ILE A 136 1.48 2.40 -5.27
N ILE A 137 2.38 1.99 -4.36
CA ILE A 137 3.61 2.74 -4.08
C ILE A 137 4.47 2.76 -5.34
N THR A 138 4.73 1.58 -5.94
CA THR A 138 5.54 1.46 -7.17
C THR A 138 4.98 2.32 -8.29
N TRP A 139 3.67 2.26 -8.53
CA TRP A 139 3.03 3.08 -9.55
C TRP A 139 3.25 4.57 -9.30
N HIS A 140 3.16 5.03 -8.06
CA HIS A 140 3.40 6.45 -7.73
C HIS A 140 4.86 6.87 -7.96
N ILE A 141 5.81 6.13 -7.39
CA ILE A 141 7.26 6.48 -7.41
C ILE A 141 7.94 6.20 -8.76
N THR A 142 7.20 5.64 -9.72
CA THR A 142 7.67 5.47 -11.11
C THR A 142 7.06 6.49 -12.06
N GLY A 143 6.42 7.55 -11.52
CA GLY A 143 5.81 8.61 -12.31
C GLY A 143 4.43 8.27 -12.88
N ARG A 144 3.73 7.29 -12.29
CA ARG A 144 2.39 6.85 -12.68
C ARG A 144 2.29 6.45 -14.16
N PRO A 145 3.09 5.47 -14.62
CA PRO A 145 2.96 4.99 -15.98
C PRO A 145 1.53 4.48 -16.22
N GLU A 146 1.01 4.75 -17.41
CA GLU A 146 -0.26 4.18 -17.84
C GLU A 146 -0.18 2.65 -17.75
N PRO A 147 -1.18 1.98 -17.16
CA PRO A 147 -1.17 0.53 -17.10
C PRO A 147 -1.22 -0.03 -18.53
N THR A 148 -0.27 -0.89 -18.87
CA THR A 148 -0.34 -1.69 -20.09
C THR A 148 -1.48 -2.71 -19.94
N ILE A 149 -2.67 -2.35 -20.42
CA ILE A 149 -3.81 -3.24 -20.49
C ILE A 149 -3.64 -4.12 -21.72
N ASN A 150 -3.07 -5.32 -21.53
CA ASN A 150 -3.16 -6.38 -22.52
C ASN A 150 -4.57 -6.98 -22.43
N TYR A 151 -5.55 -6.29 -23.01
CA TYR A 151 -6.89 -6.81 -23.16
C TYR A 151 -6.85 -7.98 -24.14
N ILE A 152 -7.00 -9.20 -23.62
CA ILE A 152 -7.27 -10.38 -24.42
C ILE A 152 -8.81 -10.52 -24.43
N PRO A 153 -9.50 -10.13 -25.51
CA PRO A 153 -10.93 -10.37 -25.60
C PRO A 153 -11.20 -11.87 -25.48
N ASN A 154 -12.05 -12.25 -24.51
CA ASN A 154 -12.65 -13.58 -24.52
C ASN A 154 -13.52 -13.68 -25.78
N LYS A 155 -13.05 -14.42 -26.78
CA LYS A 155 -13.92 -14.90 -27.87
C LYS A 155 -14.82 -16.00 -27.30
N GLU A 156 -15.88 -15.63 -26.62
CA GLU A 156 -16.97 -16.56 -26.29
C GLU A 156 -18.31 -16.05 -26.80
N ASN A 157 -18.80 -16.78 -27.82
CA ASN A 157 -20.20 -17.06 -28.14
C ASN A 157 -21.08 -15.96 -28.76
N ASP A 158 -20.67 -15.49 -29.94
CA ASP A 158 -21.54 -14.74 -30.88
C ASP A 158 -22.49 -15.65 -31.69
N SER A 159 -22.78 -16.86 -31.20
CA SER A 159 -23.62 -17.86 -31.89
C SER A 159 -25.05 -17.96 -31.35
N LEU A 160 -25.52 -17.01 -30.52
CA LEU A 160 -26.84 -17.07 -29.88
C LEU A 160 -27.89 -16.07 -30.40
N ASN A 161 -27.64 -15.36 -31.50
CA ASN A 161 -28.67 -14.55 -32.16
C ASN A 161 -28.68 -14.75 -33.68
N LYS A 162 -29.00 -15.98 -34.10
CA LYS A 162 -29.62 -16.25 -35.40
C LYS A 162 -30.69 -17.33 -35.23
N GLN A 163 -31.87 -16.91 -34.81
CA GLN A 163 -33.13 -17.59 -35.11
C GLN A 163 -34.10 -16.56 -35.65
#